data_AF-A0A931YH46-F1
#
_entry.id   AF-A0A931YH46-F1
#
_cell.length_a   1.000
_cell.length_b   1.000
_cell.length_c   1.000
_cell.angle_alpha   90.00
_cell.angle_beta   90.00
_cell.angle_gamma   90.00
#
_symmetry.space_group_name_H-M   'P 1'
#
loop_
_entity.id
_entity.type
_entity.pdbx_description
1 polymer ?
#
loop_
_entity_poly.entity_id
_entity_poly.type
_entity_poly.pdbx_seq_one_letter_code
_entity_poly.pdbx_strand_id
1 'polypeptide(L)' 'WRARLADALARAQAEGALAPEADAAALARFLVAGLEGAILLTKVQKDIGVMESCVGELRRYLGLYTRPAAGAGASR' A
#
# COMPACT_ATOMS: atom_id res chain seq x y z
N TRP A 1 -6.80 11.62 -6.08
CA TRP A 1 -6.66 10.64 -4.99
C TRP A 1 -5.19 10.31 -4.68
N ARG A 2 -4.28 10.37 -5.66
CA ARG A 2 -2.83 10.15 -5.49
C ARG A 2 -2.19 10.94 -4.33
N ALA A 3 -2.38 12.27 -4.27
CA ALA A 3 -1.87 13.11 -3.19
C ALA A 3 -2.39 12.67 -1.80
N ARG A 4 -3.68 12.35 -1.70
CA ARG A 4 -4.28 11.86 -0.46
C ARG A 4 -3.68 10.54 0.02
N LEU A 5 -3.26 9.65 -0.90
CA LEU A 5 -2.57 8.41 -0.53
C LEU A 5 -1.17 8.71 0.04
N ALA A 6 -0.42 9.62 -0.59
CA ALA A 6 0.87 10.05 -0.07
C ALA A 6 0.74 10.68 1.32
N ASP A 7 -0.24 11.58 1.51
CA ASP A 7 -0.52 12.20 2.81
C ASP A 7 -0.90 11.15 3.86
N ALA A 8 -1.67 10.12 3.48
CA ALA A 8 -2.06 9.05 4.39
C ALA A 8 -0.85 8.19 4.81
N LEU A 9 0.05 7.85 3.88
CA LEU A 9 1.27 7.11 4.20
C LEU A 9 2.23 7.96 5.05
N ALA A 10 2.36 9.25 4.77
CA ALA A 10 3.18 10.16 5.58
C ALA A 10 2.66 10.26 7.02
N ARG A 11 1.34 10.37 7.21
CA ARG A 11 0.72 10.33 8.55
C ARG A 11 0.96 9.00 9.25
N ALA A 12 0.74 7.88 8.56
CA ALA A 12 1.00 6.56 9.12
C ALA A 12 2.45 6.36 9.54
N GLN A 13 3.41 6.93 8.80
CA GLN A 13 4.81 6.94 9.19
C GLN A 13 5.09 7.82 10.42
N ALA A 14 4.53 9.03 10.46
CA ALA A 14 4.64 9.92 11.62
C ALA A 14 4.04 9.30 12.90
N GLU A 15 2.98 8.50 12.76
CA GLU A 15 2.32 7.76 13.83
C GLU A 15 3.04 6.44 14.19
N GLY A 16 4.12 6.09 13.48
CA GLY A 16 4.92 4.89 13.72
C GLY A 16 4.29 3.59 13.22
N ALA A 17 3.20 3.66 12.45
CA ALA A 17 2.55 2.52 11.80
C ALA A 17 3.29 2.04 10.53
N LEU A 18 4.16 2.89 9.95
CA LEU A 18 5.13 2.50 8.93
C LEU A 18 6.56 2.58 9.48
N ALA A 19 7.44 1.75 8.93
CA ALA A 19 8.86 1.79 9.21
C ALA A 19 9.45 3.17 8.84
N PRO A 20 10.41 3.70 9.63
CA PRO A 20 11.03 4.99 9.35
C PRO A 20 11.83 5.01 8.03
N GLU A 21 12.27 3.85 7.55
CA GLU A 21 12.97 3.68 6.26
C GLU A 21 12.03 3.69 5.05
N ALA A 22 10.71 3.65 5.26
CA ALA A 22 9.73 3.68 4.19
C ALA A 22 9.68 5.07 3.54
N ASP A 23 10.00 5.20 2.25
CA ASP A 23 9.71 6.44 1.51
C ASP A 23 8.21 6.48 1.17
N ALA A 24 7.44 7.21 1.97
CA ALA A 24 5.99 7.35 1.81
C ALA A 24 5.59 7.89 0.42
N ALA A 25 6.38 8.80 -0.15
CA ALA A 25 6.08 9.41 -1.45
C ALA A 25 6.38 8.43 -2.60
N ALA A 26 7.47 7.66 -2.51
CA ALA A 26 7.76 6.59 -3.46
C ALA A 26 6.73 5.46 -3.38
N LEU A 27 6.36 5.03 -2.18
CA LEU A 27 5.32 4.02 -1.96
C LEU A 27 3.98 4.46 -2.55
N ALA A 28 3.56 5.70 -2.32
CA ALA A 28 2.31 6.21 -2.89
C ALA A 28 2.33 6.15 -4.43
N ARG A 29 3.43 6.60 -5.06
CA ARG A 29 3.59 6.56 -6.53
C ARG A 29 3.54 5.13 -7.05
N PHE A 30 4.23 4.20 -6.39
CA PHE A 30 4.24 2.78 -6.75
C PHE A 30 2.83 2.16 -6.67
N LEU A 31 2.13 2.34 -5.55
CA LEU A 31 0.79 1.81 -5.33
C LEU A 31 -0.22 2.36 -6.34
N VAL A 32 -0.14 3.66 -6.63
CA VAL A 32 -0.99 4.31 -7.63
C VAL A 32 -0.74 3.73 -9.02
N ALA A 33 0.52 3.70 -9.46
CA ALA A 33 0.88 3.22 -10.78
C ALA A 33 0.53 1.74 -10.97
N GLY A 34 0.77 0.91 -9.95
CA GLY A 34 0.39 -0.50 -9.95
C GLY A 34 -1.11 -0.70 -10.05
N LEU A 35 -1.91 0.05 -9.27
CA LEU A 35 -3.37 -0.04 -9.32
C LEU A 35 -3.92 0.44 -10.67
N GLU A 36 -3.45 1.58 -11.18
CA GLU A 36 -3.90 2.12 -12.48
C GLU A 36 -3.51 1.17 -13.63
N GLY A 37 -2.32 0.56 -13.57
CA GLY A 37 -1.89 -0.50 -14.49
C GLY A 37 -2.78 -1.74 -14.41
N ALA A 38 -3.15 -2.17 -13.20
CA ALA A 38 -4.08 -3.29 -13.01
C ALA A 38 -5.47 -2.98 -13.60
N ILE A 39 -5.98 -1.75 -13.43
CA ILE A 39 -7.26 -1.30 -14.02
C ILE A 39 -7.19 -1.42 -15.54
N LEU A 40 -6.10 -0.96 -16.15
CA LEU A 40 -5.88 -1.04 -17.58
C LEU A 40 -5.83 -2.49 -18.06
N LEU A 41 -5.02 -3.34 -17.41
CA LEU A 41 -4.80 -4.72 -17.82
C LEU A 41 -6.06 -5.59 -17.66
N THR A 42 -6.85 -5.38 -16.61
CA THR A 42 -8.16 -6.03 -16.47
C THR A 42 -9.07 -5.72 -17.65
N LYS A 43 -9.07 -4.47 -18.15
CA LYS A 43 -9.87 -4.11 -19.34
C LYS A 43 -9.34 -4.73 -20.62
N VAL A 44 -8.02 -4.74 -20.80
CA VAL A 44 -7.36 -5.32 -21.99
C VAL A 44 -7.58 -6.83 -22.06
N GLN A 45 -7.39 -7.52 -20.94
CA GLN A 45 -7.46 -8.98 -20.86
C GLN A 45 -8.88 -9.50 -20.62
N LYS A 46 -9.82 -8.61 -20.24
CA LYS A 46 -11.20 -8.93 -19.85
C LYS A 46 -11.27 -9.93 -18.69
N ASP A 47 -10.33 -9.79 -17.76
CA ASP A 47 -10.19 -10.65 -16.59
C ASP A 47 -10.05 -9.80 -15.32
N ILE A 48 -11.02 -9.94 -14.41
CA ILE A 48 -11.02 -9.26 -13.12
C ILE A 48 -9.99 -9.86 -12.14
N GLY A 49 -9.58 -11.12 -12.33
CA GLY A 49 -8.58 -11.77 -11.50
C GLY A 49 -7.21 -11.08 -11.56
N VAL A 50 -6.91 -10.37 -12.66
CA VAL A 50 -5.73 -9.50 -12.79
C VAL A 50 -5.75 -8.38 -11.74
N MET A 51 -6.89 -7.71 -11.57
CA MET A 51 -7.06 -6.65 -10.57
C MET A 51 -6.85 -7.21 -9.16
N GLU A 52 -7.54 -8.30 -8.86
CA GLU A 52 -7.54 -8.90 -7.52
C GLU A 52 -6.14 -9.35 -7.11
N SER A 53 -5.44 -10.00 -8.03
CA SER A 53 -4.06 -10.44 -7.82
C SER A 53 -3.12 -9.25 -7.62
N CYS A 54 -3.18 -8.23 -8.49
CA CYS A 54 -2.35 -7.04 -8.35
C CYS A 54 -2.61 -6.31 -7.02
N VAL A 55 -3.86 -6.09 -6.63
CA VAL A 55 -4.19 -5.45 -5.36
C VAL A 55 -3.70 -6.28 -4.16
N GLY A 56 -3.80 -7.61 -4.24
CA GLY A 56 -3.24 -8.53 -3.25
C GLY A 56 -1.73 -8.34 -3.06
N GLU A 57 -0.97 -8.31 -4.16
CA GLU A 57 0.49 -8.10 -4.11
C GLU A 57 0.87 -6.70 -3.64
N LEU A 58 0.15 -5.65 -4.06
CA LEU A 58 0.40 -4.29 -3.59
C LEU A 58 0.20 -4.16 -2.08
N ARG A 59 -0.83 -4.83 -1.52
CA ARG A 59 -1.04 -4.90 -0.07
C ARG A 59 0.06 -5.68 0.63
N ARG A 60 0.47 -6.83 0.09
CA ARG A 60 1.57 -7.63 0.64
C ARG A 60 2.87 -6.83 0.68
N TYR A 61 3.18 -6.11 -0.40
CA TYR A 61 4.35 -5.25 -0.49
C TYR A 61 4.31 -4.12 0.54
N LEU A 62 3.17 -3.44 0.69
CA LEU A 62 3.00 -2.43 1.75
C LEU A 62 3.21 -3.03 3.15
N GLY A 63 2.75 -4.28 3.36
CA GLY A 63 2.94 -5.04 4.60
C GLY A 63 4.40 -5.25 5.01
N LEU A 64 5.35 -5.20 4.08
CA LEU A 64 6.80 -5.26 4.39
C LEU A 64 7.28 -4.03 5.17
N TYR A 65 6.56 -2.92 5.07
CA TYR A 65 6.87 -1.66 5.76
C TYR A 65 5.96 -1.39 6.95
N THR A 66 4.86 -2.14 7.10
CA THR A 66 3.96 -1.94 8.24
C THR A 66 4.61 -2.39 9.54
N ARG A 67 4.49 -1.55 10.57
CA ARG A 67 4.90 -1.92 11.92
C ARG A 67 3.70 -2.39 12.72
N PRO A 68 3.84 -3.43 13.55
CA PRO A 68 2.83 -3.75 14.54
C PRO A 68 2.61 -2.54 15.45
N ALA A 69 1.35 -2.20 15.71
CA ALA A 69 1.03 -1.13 16.66
C ALA A 69 1.70 -1.45 18.01
N ALA A 70 2.42 -0.46 18.55
CA ALA A 70 3.02 -0.54 19.88
C ALA A 70 1.89 -0.54 20.93
N GLY A 71 1.28 -1.70 21.18
CA GLY A 71 0.17 -1.87 22.11
C GLY A 71 -0.53 -3.23 22.08
N ALA A 72 -0.44 -4.01 21.00
CA ALA A 72 -1.16 -5.29 20.89
C ALA A 72 -0.43 -6.52 21.48
N GLY A 73 0.66 -6.30 22.25
CA GLY A 73 1.49 -7.37 22.82
C GLY A 73 1.54 -7.42 24.35
N ALA A 74 0.76 -6.60 25.06
CA ALA A 74 0.76 -6.52 26.52
C ALA A 74 -0.60 -6.93 27.11
N SER A 75 -0.94 -8.22 26.98
CA SER A 75 -1.81 -8.91 27.92
C SER A 75 -1.49 -10.40 27.82
N ARG A 76 -0.73 -10.89 28.79
CA ARG A 76 -0.69 -12.32 29.12
C ARG A 76 -1.79 -12.61 30.13
#